data_AF-A0AAN7D6K0-F1
#
_entry.id   AF-A0AAN7D6K0-F1
#
_cell.length_a   1.000
_cell.length_b   1.000
_cell.length_c   1.000
_cell.angle_alpha   90.00
_cell.angle_beta   90.00
_cell.angle_gamma   90.00
#
_symmetry.space_group_name_H-M   'P 1'
#
loop_
_entity.id
_entity.type
_entity.pdbx_description
1 polymer ?
#
loop_
_entity_poly.entity_id
_entity_poly.type
_entity_poly.pdbx_seq_one_letter_code
_entity_poly.pdbx_strand_id
1 'polypeptide(L)'
;MVFHIEQFPAIVIENLALILEPKDLFQLGLASKSLYQVFMDNNVWKSKTLHDFGDLFQIYTIFTTATGFTLDSALTEKFSQEPSDWRKYYLQKNSTVNDNDTALMDQADQEYANAQTQLESFQQDGNVETLVQVACKMMWILDVFPGHAGCYYILGFILFVLNKLEEAIILLEMSRAVDPNFEPVDVLEEEIERIVKGYKGEEELLRDNQLSEALTHVLEEVFGKFDADNDGALNAKELDSFIFTTNGAHPPPAFLRQIGLRFGANKKGWLTKEGFLAFYLEQTLDDPSETRNDLGVHGYDPQTLKLKMQE
;
A
#
# COMPACT_ATOMS: atom_id res chain seq x y z
N MET A 1 31.00 -41.31 25.66
CA MET A 1 29.68 -41.48 25.03
C MET A 1 29.79 -40.85 23.66
N VAL A 2 29.86 -41.65 22.59
CA VAL A 2 29.93 -41.12 21.22
C VAL A 2 28.49 -40.97 20.76
N PHE A 3 28.02 -39.74 20.60
CA PHE A 3 26.71 -39.50 20.01
C PHE A 3 26.79 -39.87 18.53
N HIS A 4 26.10 -40.93 18.13
CA HIS A 4 25.84 -41.22 16.73
C HIS A 4 24.62 -40.43 16.30
N ILE A 5 24.83 -39.47 15.40
CA ILE A 5 23.74 -38.77 14.73
C ILE A 5 23.24 -39.70 13.63
N GLU A 6 22.11 -40.36 13.86
CA GLU A 6 21.48 -41.23 12.85
C GLU A 6 20.70 -40.43 11.79
N GLN A 7 20.23 -39.23 12.15
CA GLN A 7 19.52 -38.30 11.28
C GLN A 7 19.85 -36.85 11.64
N PHE A 8 19.94 -35.98 10.64
CA PHE A 8 20.05 -34.55 10.88
C PHE A 8 18.76 -33.99 11.48
N PRO A 9 18.84 -33.04 12.44
CA PRO A 9 17.68 -32.28 12.88
C PRO A 9 17.00 -31.57 11.71
N ALA A 10 15.67 -31.41 11.77
CA ALA A 10 14.89 -30.77 10.70
C ALA A 10 15.45 -29.38 10.32
N ILE A 11 15.82 -28.57 11.30
CA ILE A 11 16.42 -27.24 11.08
C ILE A 11 17.72 -27.30 10.29
N VAL A 12 18.54 -28.35 10.48
CA VAL A 12 19.79 -28.53 9.73
C VAL A 12 19.48 -28.92 8.30
N ILE A 13 18.51 -29.81 8.08
CA ILE A 13 18.08 -30.23 6.74
C ILE A 13 17.52 -29.04 5.95
N GLU A 14 16.70 -28.21 6.59
CA GLU A 14 16.15 -27.00 6.01
C GLU A 14 17.25 -26.00 5.61
N ASN A 15 18.19 -25.71 6.53
CA ASN A 15 19.31 -24.82 6.21
C ASN A 15 20.20 -25.37 5.09
N LEU A 16 20.45 -26.69 5.06
CA LEU A 16 21.19 -27.32 3.97
C LEU A 16 20.45 -27.16 2.64
N ALA A 17 19.12 -27.34 2.62
CA ALA A 17 18.30 -27.12 1.43
C ALA A 17 18.39 -25.67 0.92
N LEU A 18 18.39 -24.69 1.82
CA LEU A 18 18.45 -23.28 1.42
C LEU A 18 19.84 -22.88 0.90
N ILE A 19 20.91 -23.30 1.57
CA ILE A 19 22.27 -22.81 1.29
C ILE A 19 22.94 -23.55 0.13
N LEU A 20 22.69 -24.84 -0.04
CA LEU A 20 23.42 -25.64 -1.03
C LEU A 20 22.90 -25.40 -2.46
N GLU A 21 23.83 -25.46 -3.42
CA GLU A 21 23.47 -25.48 -4.83
C GLU A 21 22.73 -26.78 -5.20
N PRO A 22 21.93 -26.77 -6.28
CA PRO A 22 21.17 -27.95 -6.70
C PRO A 22 22.02 -29.21 -6.93
N LYS A 23 23.25 -29.05 -7.42
CA LYS A 23 24.18 -30.17 -7.64
C LYS A 23 24.62 -30.78 -6.32
N ASP A 24 24.94 -29.95 -5.33
CA ASP A 24 25.38 -30.41 -4.01
C ASP A 24 24.23 -31.06 -3.23
N LEU A 25 23.02 -30.50 -3.31
CA LEU A 25 21.82 -31.13 -2.76
C LEU A 25 21.56 -32.51 -3.34
N PHE A 26 21.74 -32.66 -4.65
CA PHE A 26 21.61 -33.95 -5.31
C PHE A 26 22.67 -34.94 -4.82
N GLN A 27 23.95 -34.53 -4.76
CA GLN A 27 25.03 -35.39 -4.25
C GLN A 27 24.81 -35.80 -2.79
N LEU A 28 24.38 -34.85 -1.94
CA LEU A 28 24.05 -35.11 -0.55
C LEU A 28 22.87 -36.08 -0.43
N GLY A 29 21.85 -35.92 -1.28
CA GLY A 29 20.74 -36.86 -1.40
C GLY A 29 21.20 -38.26 -1.77
N LEU A 30 22.18 -38.42 -2.66
CA LEU A 30 22.72 -39.73 -3.04
C LEU A 30 23.48 -40.43 -1.90
N ALA A 31 23.95 -39.70 -0.89
CA ALA A 31 24.66 -40.28 0.25
C ALA A 31 23.72 -41.04 1.21
N SER A 32 22.40 -40.80 1.16
CA SER A 32 21.43 -41.51 2.01
C SER A 32 20.03 -41.54 1.41
N LYS A 33 19.37 -42.70 1.46
CA LYS A 33 17.97 -42.85 1.04
C LYS A 33 17.02 -41.87 1.76
N SER A 34 17.26 -41.58 3.04
CA SER A 34 16.43 -40.63 3.80
C SER A 34 16.63 -39.19 3.29
N LEU A 35 17.87 -38.79 3.05
CA LEU A 35 18.20 -37.47 2.50
C LEU A 35 17.68 -37.31 1.08
N TYR A 36 17.76 -38.38 0.27
CA TYR A 36 17.16 -38.38 -1.06
C TYR A 36 15.66 -38.09 -1.01
N GLN A 37 14.92 -38.74 -0.10
CA GLN A 37 13.48 -38.49 0.04
C GLN A 37 13.19 -37.04 0.44
N VAL A 38 13.97 -36.47 1.36
CA VAL A 38 13.77 -35.09 1.79
C VAL A 38 14.10 -34.10 0.68
N PHE A 39 15.27 -34.21 0.04
CA PHE A 39 15.68 -33.26 -0.99
C PHE A 39 14.97 -33.46 -2.34
N MET A 40 14.22 -34.54 -2.51
CA MET A 40 13.31 -34.70 -3.66
C MET A 40 11.86 -34.29 -3.33
N ASP A 41 11.58 -33.83 -2.12
CA ASP A 41 10.27 -33.28 -1.75
C ASP A 41 10.05 -31.95 -2.48
N ASN A 42 8.89 -31.81 -3.12
CA ASN A 42 8.51 -30.63 -3.88
C ASN A 42 8.46 -29.36 -3.02
N ASN A 43 8.04 -29.48 -1.75
CA ASN A 43 7.94 -28.36 -0.82
C ASN A 43 9.32 -27.78 -0.47
N VAL A 44 10.36 -28.63 -0.41
CA VAL A 44 11.73 -28.15 -0.18
C VAL A 44 12.18 -27.25 -1.33
N TRP A 45 11.88 -27.64 -2.57
CA TRP A 45 12.18 -26.82 -3.74
C TRP A 45 11.29 -25.58 -3.82
N LYS A 46 10.04 -25.64 -3.38
CA LYS A 46 9.21 -24.44 -3.22
C LYS A 46 9.89 -23.46 -2.27
N SER A 47 10.18 -23.87 -1.03
CA SER A 47 10.83 -23.02 -0.04
C SER A 47 12.16 -22.45 -0.53
N LYS A 48 13.00 -23.27 -1.19
CA LYS A 48 14.25 -22.79 -1.79
C LYS A 48 14.01 -21.77 -2.90
N THR A 49 13.00 -21.98 -3.75
CA THR A 49 12.63 -21.03 -4.80
C THR A 49 12.20 -19.69 -4.21
N LEU A 50 11.33 -19.70 -3.20
CA LEU A 50 10.84 -18.48 -2.57
C LEU A 50 11.96 -17.74 -1.83
N HIS A 51 12.89 -18.48 -1.21
CA HIS A 51 14.06 -17.91 -0.56
C HIS A 51 15.02 -17.25 -1.55
N ASP A 52 15.34 -17.93 -2.66
CA ASP A 52 16.38 -17.45 -3.59
C ASP A 52 15.83 -16.44 -4.62
N PHE A 53 14.54 -16.53 -4.97
CA PHE A 53 13.93 -15.76 -6.06
C PHE A 53 12.72 -14.92 -5.66
N GLY A 54 12.38 -14.86 -4.36
CA GLY A 54 11.19 -14.17 -3.86
C GLY A 54 9.87 -14.85 -4.25
N ASP A 55 8.77 -14.47 -3.58
CA ASP A 55 7.43 -15.00 -3.85
C ASP A 55 6.63 -14.14 -4.84
N LEU A 56 7.07 -14.13 -6.09
CA LEU A 56 6.36 -13.39 -7.16
C LEU A 56 4.97 -13.91 -7.47
N PHE A 57 4.68 -15.18 -7.17
CA PHE A 57 3.35 -15.74 -7.33
C PHE A 57 2.38 -15.10 -6.32
N GLN A 58 2.81 -14.98 -5.07
CA GLN A 58 2.05 -14.30 -4.03
C GLN A 58 1.91 -12.81 -4.34
N ILE A 59 3.00 -12.11 -4.70
CA ILE A 59 2.98 -10.68 -5.04
C ILE A 59 2.00 -10.42 -6.19
N TYR A 60 2.10 -11.20 -7.27
CA TYR A 60 1.19 -11.10 -8.42
C TYR A 60 -0.27 -11.30 -8.01
N THR A 61 -0.54 -12.32 -7.19
CA THR A 61 -1.90 -12.67 -6.73
C THR A 61 -2.49 -11.57 -5.86
N ILE A 62 -1.75 -11.10 -4.85
CA ILE A 62 -2.17 -10.01 -3.96
C ILE A 62 -2.50 -8.77 -4.79
N PHE A 63 -1.55 -8.36 -5.63
CA PHE A 63 -1.68 -7.13 -6.40
C PHE A 63 -2.85 -7.16 -7.39
N THR A 64 -2.96 -8.22 -8.20
CA THR A 64 -4.03 -8.32 -9.20
C THR A 64 -5.42 -8.51 -8.58
N THR A 65 -5.50 -9.22 -7.45
CA THR A 65 -6.77 -9.42 -6.74
C THR A 65 -7.24 -8.12 -6.07
N ALA A 66 -6.34 -7.38 -5.43
CA ALA A 66 -6.67 -6.14 -4.73
C ALA A 66 -7.02 -4.99 -5.69
N THR A 67 -6.30 -4.89 -6.81
CA THR A 67 -6.47 -3.79 -7.78
C THR A 67 -7.49 -4.08 -8.88
N GLY A 68 -7.70 -5.36 -9.22
CA GLY A 68 -8.45 -5.76 -10.41
C GLY A 68 -7.72 -5.45 -11.73
N PHE A 69 -6.44 -5.08 -11.68
CA PHE A 69 -5.67 -4.77 -12.89
C PHE A 69 -5.34 -6.01 -13.71
N THR A 70 -5.33 -5.82 -15.03
CA THR A 70 -4.78 -6.79 -15.97
C THR A 70 -3.36 -6.36 -16.31
N LEU A 71 -2.36 -7.13 -15.85
CA LEU A 71 -0.95 -6.88 -16.13
C LEU A 71 -0.54 -7.47 -17.49
N ASP A 72 0.73 -7.25 -17.88
CA ASP A 72 1.26 -7.78 -19.13
C ASP A 72 1.06 -9.30 -19.25
N SER A 73 0.67 -9.76 -20.45
CA SER A 73 0.37 -11.16 -20.73
C SER A 73 1.51 -12.12 -20.36
N ALA A 74 2.77 -11.70 -20.51
CA ALA A 74 3.92 -12.52 -20.14
C ALA A 74 4.06 -12.69 -18.63
N LEU A 75 3.68 -11.67 -17.84
CA LEU A 75 3.64 -11.78 -16.37
C LEU A 75 2.48 -12.69 -15.94
N THR A 76 1.31 -12.55 -16.55
CA THR A 76 0.16 -13.42 -16.28
C THR A 76 0.49 -14.88 -16.59
N GLU A 77 1.10 -15.17 -17.73
CA GLU A 77 1.50 -16.54 -18.10
C GLU A 77 2.49 -17.13 -17.09
N LYS A 78 3.43 -16.32 -16.58
CA LYS A 78 4.45 -16.76 -15.64
C LYS A 78 3.94 -16.96 -14.21
N PHE A 79 3.13 -16.05 -13.69
CA PHE A 79 2.89 -15.92 -12.24
C PHE A 79 1.44 -16.11 -11.78
N SER A 80 0.49 -16.26 -12.71
CA SER A 80 -0.91 -16.50 -12.33
C SER A 80 -1.16 -17.87 -11.71
N GLN A 81 -0.27 -18.85 -11.91
CA GLN A 81 -0.37 -20.19 -11.36
C GLN A 81 0.99 -20.69 -10.89
N GLU A 82 1.03 -21.25 -9.68
CA GLU A 82 2.24 -21.89 -9.17
C GLU A 82 2.60 -23.15 -9.99
N PRO A 83 3.90 -23.46 -10.14
CA PRO A 83 4.33 -24.68 -10.80
C PRO A 83 3.97 -25.91 -9.97
N SER A 84 3.53 -26.97 -10.64
CA SER A 84 3.28 -28.27 -9.99
C SER A 84 4.58 -28.99 -9.60
N ASP A 85 5.67 -28.74 -10.32
CA ASP A 85 7.01 -29.31 -10.09
C ASP A 85 8.01 -28.17 -9.83
N TRP A 86 8.17 -27.83 -8.55
CA TRP A 86 9.05 -26.75 -8.09
C TRP A 86 10.52 -27.07 -8.31
N ARG A 87 10.90 -28.35 -8.28
CA ARG A 87 12.29 -28.74 -8.55
C ARG A 87 12.66 -28.41 -9.99
N LYS A 88 11.82 -28.82 -10.95
CA LYS A 88 12.05 -28.50 -12.36
C LYS A 88 12.04 -27.00 -12.59
N TYR A 89 11.09 -26.29 -12.00
CA TYR A 89 11.01 -24.82 -12.09
C TYR A 89 12.29 -24.15 -11.57
N TYR A 90 12.72 -24.51 -10.35
CA TYR A 90 13.93 -23.96 -9.74
C TYR A 90 15.15 -24.21 -10.63
N LEU A 91 15.35 -25.45 -11.10
CA LEU A 91 16.50 -25.79 -11.94
C LEU A 91 16.53 -24.99 -13.25
N GLN A 92 15.35 -24.75 -13.85
CA GLN A 92 15.24 -23.92 -15.04
C GLN A 92 15.61 -22.47 -14.73
N LYS A 93 15.00 -21.87 -13.71
CA LYS A 93 15.25 -20.47 -13.31
C LYS A 93 16.71 -20.25 -12.88
N ASN A 94 17.25 -21.14 -12.05
CA ASN A 94 18.64 -21.08 -11.60
C ASN A 94 19.65 -21.25 -12.74
N SER A 95 19.29 -21.94 -13.83
CA SER A 95 20.18 -22.07 -15.00
C SER A 95 20.20 -20.83 -15.90
N THR A 96 19.21 -19.95 -15.77
CA THR A 96 19.10 -18.71 -16.56
C THR A 96 19.70 -17.49 -15.88
N VAL A 97 20.07 -17.60 -14.60
CA VAL A 97 20.87 -16.58 -13.91
C VAL A 97 22.25 -16.56 -14.58
N ASN A 98 22.52 -15.51 -15.36
CA ASN A 98 23.71 -15.35 -16.21
C ASN A 98 24.77 -14.49 -15.51
N ASP A 99 26.06 -14.77 -15.71
CA ASP A 99 27.21 -13.98 -15.19
C ASP A 99 27.29 -12.51 -15.69
N ASN A 100 26.32 -12.02 -16.46
CA ASN A 100 26.30 -10.67 -17.06
C ASN A 100 25.42 -9.68 -16.25
N ASP A 101 25.46 -9.81 -14.93
CA ASP A 101 24.58 -9.11 -13.98
C ASP A 101 24.65 -7.57 -14.09
N THR A 102 25.80 -7.00 -14.50
CA THR A 102 25.98 -5.54 -14.49
C THR A 102 25.06 -4.81 -15.47
N ALA A 103 24.94 -5.27 -16.72
CA ALA A 103 24.10 -4.57 -17.71
C ALA A 103 22.60 -4.70 -17.39
N LEU A 104 22.21 -5.83 -16.79
CA LEU A 104 20.84 -6.08 -16.37
C LEU A 104 20.49 -5.26 -15.11
N MET A 105 21.45 -5.10 -14.21
CA MET A 105 21.33 -4.23 -13.03
C MET A 105 21.21 -2.76 -13.45
N ASP A 106 22.06 -2.28 -14.36
CA ASP A 106 21.96 -0.92 -14.91
C ASP A 106 20.58 -0.68 -15.57
N GLN A 107 20.06 -1.69 -16.28
CA GLN A 107 18.72 -1.62 -16.86
C GLN A 107 17.63 -1.57 -15.79
N ALA A 108 17.72 -2.40 -14.75
CA ALA A 108 16.76 -2.38 -13.64
C ALA A 108 16.76 -1.04 -12.90
N ASP A 109 17.93 -0.46 -12.61
CA ASP A 109 18.05 0.84 -11.98
C ASP A 109 17.43 1.94 -12.85
N GLN A 110 17.67 1.90 -14.17
CA GLN A 110 17.07 2.86 -15.10
C GLN A 110 15.54 2.72 -15.16
N GLU A 111 15.01 1.49 -15.20
CA GLU A 111 13.57 1.25 -15.22
C GLU A 111 12.90 1.62 -13.89
N TYR A 112 13.61 1.43 -12.77
CA TYR A 112 13.17 1.86 -11.45
C TYR A 112 13.09 3.40 -11.38
N ALA A 113 14.13 4.11 -11.80
CA ALA A 113 14.13 5.57 -11.85
C ALA A 113 13.02 6.10 -12.78
N ASN A 114 12.82 5.47 -13.94
CA ASN A 114 11.73 5.83 -14.85
C ASN A 114 10.35 5.63 -14.19
N ALA A 115 10.16 4.55 -13.44
CA ALA A 115 8.93 4.29 -12.71
C ALA A 115 8.63 5.38 -11.66
N GLN A 116 9.65 5.87 -10.95
CA GLN A 116 9.48 6.98 -10.00
C GLN A 116 8.98 8.26 -10.70
N THR A 117 9.59 8.62 -11.83
CA THR A 117 9.13 9.79 -12.63
C THR A 117 7.70 9.59 -13.19
N GLN A 118 7.33 8.36 -13.53
CA GLN A 118 5.97 8.04 -13.95
C GLN A 118 4.95 8.24 -12.81
N LEU A 119 5.30 7.88 -11.58
CA LEU A 119 4.45 8.13 -10.41
C LEU A 119 4.26 9.62 -10.12
N GLU A 120 5.31 10.45 -10.29
CA GLU A 120 5.19 11.91 -10.19
C GLU A 120 4.22 12.48 -11.24
N SER A 121 4.21 11.90 -12.45
CA SER A 121 3.29 12.31 -13.52
C SER A 121 1.85 11.87 -13.22
N PHE A 122 1.68 10.66 -12.67
CA PHE A 122 0.37 10.16 -12.23
C PHE A 122 -0.27 11.06 -11.17
N GLN A 123 0.51 11.62 -10.24
CA GLN A 123 -0.01 12.57 -9.24
C GLN A 123 -0.60 13.84 -9.87
N GLN A 124 -0.24 14.17 -11.12
CA GLN A 124 -0.74 15.35 -11.83
C GLN A 124 -1.98 15.05 -12.68
N ASP A 125 -2.03 13.87 -13.31
CA ASP A 125 -3.07 13.53 -14.30
C ASP A 125 -4.06 12.44 -13.87
N GLY A 126 -3.77 11.69 -12.80
CA GLY A 126 -4.58 10.59 -12.29
C GLY A 126 -4.68 9.40 -13.23
N ASN A 127 -3.77 9.24 -14.20
CA ASN A 127 -3.86 8.20 -15.21
C ASN A 127 -3.53 6.80 -14.64
N VAL A 128 -4.56 6.02 -14.37
CA VAL A 128 -4.46 4.66 -13.82
C VAL A 128 -3.62 3.71 -14.70
N GLU A 129 -3.55 3.93 -16.02
CA GLU A 129 -2.71 3.12 -16.91
C GLU A 129 -1.22 3.21 -16.54
N THR A 130 -0.79 4.38 -16.03
CA THR A 130 0.56 4.58 -15.51
C THR A 130 0.87 3.63 -14.35
N LEU A 131 -0.08 3.42 -13.44
CA LEU A 131 0.09 2.49 -12.30
C LEU A 131 0.28 1.04 -12.79
N VAL A 132 -0.45 0.64 -13.84
CA VAL A 132 -0.31 -0.69 -14.46
C VAL A 132 1.08 -0.86 -15.07
N GLN A 133 1.56 0.14 -15.81
CA GLN A 133 2.89 0.11 -16.43
C GLN A 133 4.01 0.04 -15.38
N VAL A 134 3.90 0.85 -14.32
CA VAL A 134 4.84 0.84 -13.19
C VAL A 134 4.83 -0.53 -12.50
N ALA A 135 3.66 -1.08 -12.21
CA ALA A 135 3.55 -2.40 -11.58
C ALA A 135 4.20 -3.51 -12.42
N CYS A 136 4.02 -3.48 -13.74
CA CYS A 136 4.67 -4.43 -14.64
C CYS A 136 6.20 -4.31 -14.58
N LYS A 137 6.75 -3.08 -14.53
CA LYS A 137 8.20 -2.85 -14.38
C LYS A 137 8.70 -3.39 -13.05
N MET A 138 8.01 -3.11 -11.94
CA MET A 138 8.43 -3.59 -10.61
C MET A 138 8.44 -5.12 -10.53
N MET A 139 7.41 -5.79 -11.07
CA MET A 139 7.39 -7.26 -11.12
C MET A 139 8.48 -7.84 -12.00
N TRP A 140 8.81 -7.18 -13.12
CA TRP A 140 9.94 -7.59 -13.96
C TRP A 140 11.28 -7.43 -13.23
N ILE A 141 11.51 -6.30 -12.54
CA ILE A 141 12.72 -6.09 -11.75
C ILE A 141 12.82 -7.17 -10.67
N LEU A 142 11.74 -7.45 -9.93
CA LEU A 142 11.74 -8.48 -8.89
C LEU A 142 11.94 -9.91 -9.44
N ASP A 143 11.53 -10.21 -10.69
CA ASP A 143 11.79 -11.53 -11.32
C ASP A 143 13.29 -11.82 -11.41
N VAL A 144 14.09 -10.77 -11.56
CA VAL A 144 15.54 -10.82 -11.72
C VAL A 144 16.27 -10.49 -10.42
N PHE A 145 15.83 -9.45 -9.72
CA PHE A 145 16.42 -8.88 -8.52
C PHE A 145 15.40 -8.92 -7.37
N PRO A 146 15.14 -10.10 -6.79
CA PRO A 146 14.16 -10.26 -5.69
C PRO A 146 14.55 -9.48 -4.43
N GLY A 147 15.83 -9.11 -4.32
CA GLY A 147 16.40 -8.29 -3.26
C GLY A 147 16.13 -6.78 -3.38
N HIS A 148 15.37 -6.32 -4.38
CA HIS A 148 15.16 -4.89 -4.62
C HIS A 148 13.99 -4.34 -3.77
N ALA A 149 14.29 -3.95 -2.52
CA ALA A 149 13.31 -3.41 -1.55
C ALA A 149 12.39 -2.32 -2.15
N GLY A 150 12.95 -1.37 -2.90
CA GLY A 150 12.19 -0.30 -3.52
C GLY A 150 11.03 -0.75 -4.43
N CYS A 151 11.12 -1.93 -5.05
CA CYS A 151 10.05 -2.44 -5.92
C CYS A 151 8.83 -2.88 -5.12
N TYR A 152 9.04 -3.51 -3.96
CA TYR A 152 7.97 -3.86 -3.04
C TYR A 152 7.30 -2.60 -2.49
N TYR A 153 8.10 -1.60 -2.10
CA TYR A 153 7.61 -0.29 -1.68
C TYR A 153 6.74 0.37 -2.77
N ILE A 154 7.19 0.42 -4.03
CA ILE A 154 6.40 1.03 -5.11
C ILE A 154 5.07 0.28 -5.33
N LEU A 155 5.07 -1.05 -5.30
CA LEU A 155 3.83 -1.82 -5.42
C LEU A 155 2.90 -1.57 -4.22
N GLY A 156 3.45 -1.47 -3.00
CA GLY A 156 2.71 -1.09 -1.79
C GLY A 156 2.15 0.33 -1.88
N PHE A 157 2.91 1.28 -2.44
CA PHE A 157 2.45 2.64 -2.69
C PHE A 157 1.29 2.70 -3.68
N ILE A 158 1.34 1.90 -4.76
CA ILE A 158 0.21 1.81 -5.70
C ILE A 158 -1.05 1.29 -4.97
N LEU A 159 -0.91 0.27 -4.12
CA LEU A 159 -2.03 -0.25 -3.32
C LEU A 159 -2.56 0.81 -2.34
N PHE A 160 -1.68 1.57 -1.70
CA PHE A 160 -2.04 2.70 -0.85
C PHE A 160 -2.88 3.75 -1.60
N VAL A 161 -2.41 4.19 -2.77
CA VAL A 161 -3.14 5.14 -3.63
C VAL A 161 -4.53 4.63 -4.04
N LEU A 162 -4.67 3.30 -4.18
CA LEU A 162 -5.94 2.64 -4.51
C LEU A 162 -6.78 2.28 -3.28
N ASN A 163 -6.39 2.79 -2.10
CA ASN A 163 -7.01 2.54 -0.80
C ASN A 163 -7.12 1.03 -0.47
N LYS A 164 -6.06 0.27 -0.78
CA LYS A 164 -5.87 -1.16 -0.46
C LYS A 164 -4.86 -1.28 0.66
N LEU A 165 -5.22 -0.78 1.83
CA LEU A 165 -4.30 -0.54 2.93
C LEU A 165 -3.74 -1.84 3.52
N GLU A 166 -4.56 -2.89 3.69
CA GLU A 166 -4.07 -4.16 4.20
C GLU A 166 -3.06 -4.82 3.25
N GLU A 167 -3.37 -4.86 1.95
CA GLU A 167 -2.45 -5.42 0.96
C GLU A 167 -1.18 -4.57 0.77
N ALA A 168 -1.28 -3.25 0.92
CA ALA A 168 -0.13 -2.37 0.93
C ALA A 168 0.85 -2.75 2.04
N ILE A 169 0.36 -2.94 3.28
CA ILE A 169 1.18 -3.36 4.43
C ILE A 169 1.89 -4.69 4.15
N ILE A 170 1.21 -5.67 3.55
CA ILE A 170 1.84 -6.96 3.22
C ILE A 170 3.06 -6.76 2.30
N LEU A 171 2.96 -5.90 1.29
CA LEU A 171 4.10 -5.61 0.41
C LEU A 171 5.21 -4.81 1.12
N LEU A 172 4.87 -3.94 2.05
CA LEU A 172 5.85 -3.21 2.86
C LEU A 172 6.60 -4.13 3.82
N GLU A 173 5.92 -5.12 4.41
CA GLU A 173 6.55 -6.19 5.20
C GLU A 173 7.51 -7.02 4.35
N MET A 174 7.13 -7.34 3.09
CA MET A 174 8.03 -8.03 2.15
C MET A 174 9.25 -7.16 1.79
N SER A 175 9.09 -5.84 1.63
CA SER A 175 10.20 -4.89 1.47
C SER A 175 11.16 -4.96 2.65
N ARG A 176 10.63 -4.94 3.88
CA ARG A 176 11.41 -4.95 5.12
C ARG A 176 12.13 -6.27 5.35
N ALA A 177 11.54 -7.38 4.93
CA ALA A 177 12.18 -8.70 4.97
C ALA A 177 13.46 -8.75 4.09
N VAL A 178 13.49 -7.94 3.04
CA VAL A 178 14.60 -7.86 2.09
C VAL A 178 15.63 -6.80 2.50
N ASP A 179 15.19 -5.59 2.85
CA ASP A 179 16.02 -4.53 3.41
C ASP A 179 15.35 -3.89 4.63
N PRO A 180 15.74 -4.28 5.85
CA PRO A 180 15.18 -3.74 7.09
C PRO A 180 15.42 -2.24 7.30
N ASN A 181 16.37 -1.63 6.58
CA ASN A 181 16.75 -0.22 6.75
C ASN A 181 16.23 0.68 5.61
N PHE A 182 15.34 0.16 4.76
CA PHE A 182 14.76 0.94 3.67
C PHE A 182 13.72 1.95 4.20
N GLU A 183 14.22 3.13 4.60
CA GLU A 183 13.47 4.22 5.25
C GLU A 183 12.12 4.60 4.60
N PRO A 184 11.94 4.60 3.26
CA PRO A 184 10.65 4.97 2.67
C PRO A 184 9.46 4.12 3.13
N VAL A 185 9.71 2.88 3.58
CA VAL A 185 8.67 2.02 4.14
C VAL A 185 8.12 2.58 5.45
N ASP A 186 8.98 3.07 6.35
CA ASP A 186 8.55 3.57 7.66
C ASP A 186 7.58 4.75 7.49
N VAL A 187 7.89 5.66 6.57
CA VAL A 187 7.04 6.83 6.28
C VAL A 187 5.65 6.42 5.79
N LEU A 188 5.57 5.43 4.89
CA LEU A 188 4.30 4.99 4.32
C LEU A 188 3.49 4.15 5.33
N GLU A 189 4.14 3.34 6.16
CA GLU A 189 3.48 2.60 7.24
C GLU A 189 2.87 3.56 8.27
N GLU A 190 3.61 4.59 8.71
CA GLU A 190 3.08 5.62 9.62
C GLU A 190 1.84 6.32 9.02
N GLU A 191 1.87 6.60 7.72
CA GLU A 191 0.76 7.20 7.00
C GLU A 191 -0.47 6.28 6.94
N ILE A 192 -0.27 5.00 6.61
CA ILE A 192 -1.34 3.99 6.61
C ILE A 192 -1.93 3.83 8.02
N GLU A 193 -1.09 3.74 9.05
CA GLU A 193 -1.53 3.61 10.44
C GLU A 193 -2.38 4.80 10.88
N ARG A 194 -1.99 6.01 10.45
CA ARG A 194 -2.73 7.25 10.71
C ARG A 194 -4.13 7.19 10.09
N ILE A 195 -4.25 6.81 8.82
CA ILE A 195 -5.54 6.67 8.12
C ILE A 195 -6.40 5.59 8.77
N VAL A 196 -5.84 4.40 9.04
CA VAL A 196 -6.54 3.29 9.68
C VAL A 196 -7.06 3.69 11.07
N LYS A 197 -6.25 4.42 11.85
CA LYS A 197 -6.68 4.97 13.14
C LYS A 197 -7.80 5.99 12.98
N GLY A 198 -7.77 6.80 11.92
CA GLY A 198 -8.87 7.67 11.52
C GLY A 198 -10.18 6.92 11.30
N TYR A 199 -10.16 5.70 10.75
CA TYR A 199 -11.39 4.90 10.63
C TYR A 199 -11.87 4.28 11.96
N LYS A 200 -10.95 3.91 12.86
CA LYS A 200 -11.22 3.10 14.07
C LYS A 200 -11.89 3.81 15.28
N GLY A 201 -12.55 4.95 15.10
CA GLY A 201 -13.22 5.60 16.23
C GLY A 201 -14.54 4.94 16.65
N GLU A 202 -15.01 5.27 17.86
CA GLU A 202 -16.22 4.66 18.45
C GLU A 202 -17.46 4.90 17.57
N GLU A 203 -17.57 6.09 16.99
CA GLU A 203 -18.59 6.40 15.98
C GLU A 203 -18.01 6.27 14.56
N GLU A 204 -18.74 5.57 13.69
CA GLU A 204 -18.41 5.44 12.27
C GLU A 204 -18.50 6.79 11.58
N LEU A 205 -17.48 7.18 10.78
CA LEU A 205 -17.53 8.41 9.99
C LEU A 205 -18.29 8.23 8.68
N LEU A 206 -18.20 7.03 8.10
CA LEU A 206 -18.80 6.71 6.81
C LEU A 206 -19.69 5.48 6.93
N ARG A 207 -20.80 5.48 6.17
CA ARG A 207 -21.64 4.30 5.91
C ARG A 207 -21.92 4.26 4.41
N ASP A 208 -21.61 3.14 3.76
CA ASP A 208 -21.82 2.94 2.32
C ASP A 208 -21.22 4.06 1.43
N ASN A 209 -19.98 4.48 1.72
CA ASN A 209 -19.28 5.60 1.07
C ASN A 209 -20.03 6.95 1.13
N GLN A 210 -20.89 7.14 2.15
CA GLN A 210 -21.53 8.41 2.47
C GLN A 210 -21.20 8.79 3.92
N LEU A 211 -21.31 10.08 4.26
CA LEU A 211 -21.16 10.54 5.65
C LEU A 211 -22.18 9.81 6.53
N SER A 212 -21.74 9.33 7.69
CA SER A 212 -22.65 8.74 8.67
C SER A 212 -23.64 9.79 9.19
N GLU A 213 -24.77 9.35 9.73
CA GLU A 213 -25.77 10.26 10.31
C GLU A 213 -25.17 11.08 11.47
N ALA A 214 -24.32 10.45 12.28
CA ALA A 214 -23.63 11.09 13.41
C ALA A 214 -22.67 12.18 12.93
N LEU A 215 -21.81 11.86 11.95
CA LEU A 215 -20.87 12.84 11.38
C LEU A 215 -21.62 13.97 10.67
N THR A 216 -22.67 13.64 9.91
CA THR A 216 -23.51 14.64 9.24
C THR A 216 -24.05 15.62 10.28
N HIS A 217 -24.71 15.15 11.33
CA HIS A 217 -25.26 16.02 12.37
C HIS A 217 -24.22 16.96 12.98
N VAL A 218 -23.02 16.45 13.29
CA VAL A 218 -21.92 17.27 13.84
C VAL A 218 -21.45 18.33 12.83
N LEU A 219 -21.29 17.97 11.57
CA LEU A 219 -20.88 18.91 10.52
C LEU A 219 -21.95 19.99 10.29
N GLU A 220 -23.24 19.65 10.41
CA GLU A 220 -24.32 20.63 10.33
C GLU A 220 -24.29 21.62 11.51
N GLU A 221 -23.98 21.16 12.72
CA GLU A 221 -23.79 22.03 13.88
C GLU A 221 -22.57 22.94 13.71
N VAL A 222 -21.45 22.41 13.21
CA VAL A 222 -20.25 23.20 12.89
C VAL A 222 -20.58 24.26 11.85
N PHE A 223 -21.24 23.88 10.75
CA PHE A 223 -21.68 24.82 9.71
C PHE A 223 -22.52 25.95 10.30
N GLY A 224 -23.51 25.62 11.13
CA GLY A 224 -24.39 26.61 11.77
C GLY A 224 -23.68 27.57 12.73
N LYS A 225 -22.52 27.21 13.28
CA LYS A 225 -21.70 28.13 14.09
C LYS A 225 -21.05 29.23 13.26
N PHE A 226 -20.77 28.97 11.98
CA PHE A 226 -20.10 29.91 11.08
C PHE A 226 -21.04 30.62 10.10
N ASP A 227 -22.24 30.06 9.83
CA ASP A 227 -23.31 30.74 9.08
C ASP A 227 -23.98 31.83 9.93
N ALA A 228 -23.30 32.97 10.06
CA ALA A 228 -23.68 34.03 10.99
C ALA A 228 -24.95 34.77 10.55
N ASP A 229 -25.16 34.91 9.24
CA ASP A 229 -26.38 35.52 8.68
C ASP A 229 -27.53 34.53 8.45
N ASN A 230 -27.30 33.23 8.70
CA ASN A 230 -28.28 32.14 8.56
C ASN A 230 -28.89 32.09 7.15
N ASP A 231 -28.10 32.42 6.14
CA ASP A 231 -28.55 32.40 4.74
C ASP A 231 -28.39 31.02 4.07
N GLY A 232 -27.88 30.03 4.83
CA GLY A 232 -27.68 28.66 4.40
C GLY A 232 -26.43 28.46 3.55
N ALA A 233 -25.55 29.47 3.51
CA ALA A 233 -24.29 29.42 2.78
C ALA A 233 -23.18 30.22 3.49
N LEU A 234 -21.96 29.67 3.52
CA LEU A 234 -20.81 30.38 4.06
C LEU A 234 -20.28 31.36 3.01
N ASN A 235 -20.41 32.65 3.30
CA ASN A 235 -19.79 33.70 2.51
C ASN A 235 -18.26 33.72 2.72
N ALA A 236 -17.54 34.53 1.94
CA ALA A 236 -16.08 34.54 1.96
C ALA A 236 -15.47 34.85 3.34
N LYS A 237 -16.15 35.64 4.19
CA LYS A 237 -15.66 35.96 5.54
C LYS A 237 -15.89 34.82 6.51
N GLU A 238 -17.04 34.17 6.42
CA GLU A 238 -17.41 33.04 7.28
C GLU A 238 -16.55 31.82 6.97
N LEU A 239 -16.34 31.54 5.67
CA LEU A 239 -15.47 30.46 5.23
C LEU A 239 -13.99 30.73 5.58
N ASP A 240 -13.52 31.98 5.49
CA ASP A 240 -12.19 32.37 5.99
C ASP A 240 -12.06 32.14 7.50
N SER A 241 -13.07 32.54 8.29
CA SER A 241 -13.09 32.31 9.74
C SER A 241 -13.11 30.84 10.12
N PHE A 242 -13.86 30.02 9.38
CA PHE A 242 -13.90 28.58 9.54
C PHE A 242 -12.54 27.94 9.27
N ILE A 243 -11.93 28.23 8.12
CA ILE A 243 -10.62 27.67 7.75
C ILE A 243 -9.53 28.15 8.71
N PHE A 244 -9.55 29.42 9.11
CA PHE A 244 -8.60 29.95 10.09
C PHE A 244 -8.72 29.23 11.44
N THR A 245 -9.94 28.94 11.88
CA THR A 245 -10.16 28.22 13.15
C THR A 245 -9.67 26.79 13.06
N THR A 246 -9.95 26.10 11.93
CA THR A 246 -9.59 24.69 11.73
C THR A 246 -8.09 24.50 11.55
N ASN A 247 -7.47 25.30 10.67
CA ASN A 247 -6.09 25.09 10.20
C ASN A 247 -5.09 26.12 10.73
N GLY A 248 -5.55 27.16 11.44
CA GLY A 248 -4.70 28.24 11.97
C GLY A 248 -4.16 29.22 10.92
N ALA A 249 -4.55 29.08 9.65
CA ALA A 249 -4.05 29.90 8.54
C ALA A 249 -5.20 30.46 7.68
N HIS A 250 -5.02 31.69 7.21
CA HIS A 250 -5.98 32.32 6.29
C HIS A 250 -5.81 31.78 4.87
N PRO A 251 -6.85 31.22 4.25
CA PRO A 251 -6.80 30.72 2.89
C PRO A 251 -6.66 31.86 1.86
N PRO A 252 -5.96 31.64 0.73
CA PRO A 252 -5.94 32.59 -0.36
C PRO A 252 -7.35 32.87 -0.91
N PRO A 253 -7.71 34.11 -1.30
CA PRO A 253 -9.04 34.42 -1.83
C PRO A 253 -9.46 33.62 -3.07
N ALA A 254 -8.49 33.13 -3.84
CA ALA A 254 -8.74 32.26 -4.99
C ALA A 254 -9.24 30.86 -4.56
N PHE A 255 -8.70 30.34 -3.46
CA PHE A 255 -9.07 29.04 -2.89
C PHE A 255 -10.53 29.03 -2.42
N LEU A 256 -10.95 30.09 -1.71
CA LEU A 256 -12.33 30.25 -1.23
C LEU A 256 -13.36 30.16 -2.37
N ARG A 257 -13.04 30.72 -3.54
CA ARG A 257 -13.91 30.63 -4.72
C ARG A 257 -13.89 29.25 -5.37
N GLN A 258 -12.74 28.57 -5.34
CA GLN A 258 -12.61 27.22 -5.91
C GLN A 258 -13.42 26.18 -5.12
N ILE A 259 -13.48 26.29 -3.79
CA ILE A 259 -14.28 25.38 -2.96
C ILE A 259 -15.75 25.40 -3.40
N GLY A 260 -16.36 26.58 -3.49
CA GLY A 260 -17.77 26.70 -3.92
C GLY A 260 -18.00 26.17 -5.33
N LEU A 261 -17.04 26.36 -6.25
CA LEU A 261 -17.14 25.82 -7.62
C LEU A 261 -17.02 24.30 -7.67
N ARG A 262 -16.19 23.70 -6.82
CA ARG A 262 -15.93 22.27 -6.79
C ARG A 262 -17.03 21.48 -6.09
N PHE A 263 -17.47 21.96 -4.92
CA PHE A 263 -18.35 21.19 -4.05
C PHE A 263 -19.81 21.65 -4.07
N GLY A 264 -20.08 22.88 -4.51
CA GLY A 264 -21.43 23.41 -4.63
C GLY A 264 -21.56 24.81 -4.02
N ALA A 265 -22.24 25.70 -4.72
CA ALA A 265 -22.44 27.07 -4.30
C ALA A 265 -23.84 27.60 -4.63
N ASN A 266 -24.28 28.59 -3.85
CA ASN A 266 -25.52 29.30 -4.11
C ASN A 266 -25.39 30.27 -5.30
N LYS A 267 -26.46 31.00 -5.63
CA LYS A 267 -26.47 31.97 -6.74
C LYS A 267 -25.46 33.12 -6.59
N LYS A 268 -24.96 33.37 -5.37
CA LYS A 268 -23.94 34.38 -5.06
C LYS A 268 -22.51 33.80 -5.11
N GLY A 269 -22.36 32.49 -5.34
CA GLY A 269 -21.08 31.79 -5.34
C GLY A 269 -20.56 31.42 -3.94
N TRP A 270 -21.42 31.42 -2.92
CA TRP A 270 -21.07 31.06 -1.54
C TRP A 270 -21.30 29.57 -1.31
N LEU A 271 -20.45 28.93 -0.50
CA LEU A 271 -20.48 27.49 -0.26
C LEU A 271 -21.76 27.12 0.50
N THR A 272 -22.62 26.28 -0.08
CA THR A 272 -23.84 25.84 0.61
C THR A 272 -23.53 24.78 1.66
N LYS A 273 -24.49 24.54 2.55
CA LYS A 273 -24.43 23.42 3.50
C LYS A 273 -24.16 22.07 2.81
N GLU A 274 -24.82 21.80 1.67
CA GLU A 274 -24.59 20.57 0.91
C GLU A 274 -23.18 20.52 0.34
N GLY A 275 -22.65 21.65 -0.16
CA GLY A 275 -21.27 21.73 -0.62
C GLY A 275 -20.25 21.57 0.50
N PHE A 276 -20.56 22.05 1.70
CA PHE A 276 -19.74 21.83 2.89
C PHE A 276 -19.70 20.35 3.29
N LEU A 277 -20.84 19.65 3.28
CA LEU A 277 -20.90 18.21 3.52
C LEU A 277 -20.17 17.43 2.41
N ALA A 278 -20.29 17.84 1.15
CA ALA A 278 -19.57 17.22 0.04
C ALA A 278 -18.05 17.38 0.16
N PHE A 279 -17.59 18.55 0.62
CA PHE A 279 -16.18 18.79 0.93
C PHE A 279 -15.68 17.82 2.00
N TYR A 280 -16.39 17.70 3.12
CA TYR A 280 -16.03 16.77 4.19
C TYR A 280 -16.15 15.30 3.78
N LEU A 281 -17.12 14.94 2.94
CA LEU A 281 -17.20 13.59 2.40
C LEU A 281 -15.95 13.22 1.62
N GLU A 282 -15.48 14.12 0.75
CA GLU A 282 -14.24 13.89 -0.01
C GLU A 282 -13.03 13.77 0.93
N GLN A 283 -12.90 14.68 1.91
CA GLN A 283 -11.82 14.63 2.90
C GLN A 283 -11.86 13.36 3.75
N THR A 284 -13.03 12.92 4.23
CA THR A 284 -13.16 11.71 5.05
C THR A 284 -12.90 10.44 4.25
N LEU A 285 -13.20 10.43 2.95
CA LEU A 285 -12.87 9.31 2.07
C LEU A 285 -11.36 9.18 1.82
N ASP A 286 -10.63 10.30 1.83
CA ASP A 286 -9.19 10.36 1.59
C ASP A 286 -8.39 10.19 2.90
N ASP A 287 -8.60 11.08 3.88
CA ASP A 287 -7.99 11.05 5.21
C ASP A 287 -9.06 11.23 6.32
N PRO A 288 -9.67 10.13 6.82
CA PRO A 288 -10.61 10.18 7.93
C PRO A 288 -9.98 10.71 9.23
N SER A 289 -8.65 10.62 9.37
CA SER A 289 -7.96 11.09 10.56
C SER A 289 -7.94 12.62 10.60
N GLU A 290 -7.80 13.27 9.45
CA GLU A 290 -7.91 14.72 9.30
C GLU A 290 -9.30 15.20 9.73
N THR A 291 -10.35 14.51 9.25
CA THR A 291 -11.73 14.81 9.66
C THR A 291 -11.89 14.75 11.19
N ARG A 292 -11.38 13.71 11.85
CA ARG A 292 -11.47 13.60 13.31
C ARG A 292 -10.69 14.70 14.05
N ASN A 293 -9.54 15.10 13.52
CA ASN A 293 -8.74 16.20 14.09
C ASN A 293 -9.46 17.54 13.96
N ASP A 294 -10.04 17.84 12.79
CA ASP A 294 -10.84 19.04 12.56
C ASP A 294 -11.99 19.17 13.56
N LEU A 295 -12.74 18.07 13.75
CA LEU A 295 -13.83 18.03 14.73
C LEU A 295 -13.33 18.28 16.15
N GLY A 296 -12.13 17.78 16.48
CA GLY A 296 -11.40 18.07 17.70
C GLY A 296 -11.19 19.57 17.95
N VAL A 297 -10.80 20.30 16.91
CA VAL A 297 -10.59 21.76 16.95
C VAL A 297 -11.91 22.51 17.19
N HIS A 298 -13.03 22.00 16.66
CA HIS A 298 -14.37 22.57 16.85
C HIS A 298 -15.06 22.16 18.17
N GLY A 299 -14.32 21.52 19.07
CA GLY A 299 -14.76 21.18 20.42
C GLY A 299 -15.49 19.84 20.53
N TYR A 300 -15.45 19.00 19.50
CA TYR A 300 -15.98 17.64 19.56
C TYR A 300 -14.88 16.67 20.00
N ASP A 301 -15.29 15.56 20.59
CA ASP A 301 -14.41 14.44 20.86
C ASP A 301 -14.15 13.66 19.55
N PRO A 302 -12.88 13.52 19.12
CA PRO A 302 -12.55 12.87 17.85
C PRO A 302 -13.04 11.43 17.71
N GLN A 303 -13.30 10.71 18.83
CA GLN A 303 -13.70 9.30 18.82
C GLN A 303 -15.21 9.15 18.84
N THR A 304 -15.86 9.85 19.77
CA THR A 304 -17.31 9.73 20.06
C THR A 304 -18.17 10.73 19.29
N LEU A 305 -17.56 11.71 18.63
CA LEU A 305 -18.24 12.82 17.93
C LEU A 305 -19.17 13.65 18.84
N LYS A 306 -19.01 13.57 20.17
CA LYS A 306 -19.79 14.34 21.14
C LYS A 306 -19.06 15.64 21.49
N LEU A 307 -19.81 16.72 21.73
CA LEU A 307 -19.24 17.95 22.28
C LEU A 307 -18.52 17.65 23.60
N LYS A 308 -17.25 18.06 23.68
CA LYS A 308 -16.50 18.04 24.93
C LYS A 308 -17.17 19.03 25.88
N MET A 309 -17.84 18.52 26.90
CA MET A 309 -18.34 19.38 27.97
C MET A 309 -17.13 20.05 28.61
N GLN A 310 -17.09 21.39 28.59
CA GLN A 310 -16.10 22.15 29.34
C GLN A 310 -16.27 21.81 30.83
N GLU A 311 -15.26 21.18 31.44
CA GLU A 311 -15.10 21.18 32.91
C GLU A 311 -14.69 22.56 33.41
#